data_AF-A0A1V5IFS3-F1
#
_entry.id   AF-A0A1V5IFS3-F1
#
_cell.length_a   1.000
_cell.length_b   1.000
_cell.length_c   1.000
_cell.angle_alpha   90.00
_cell.angle_beta   90.00
_cell.angle_gamma   90.00
#
_symmetry.space_group_name_H-M   'P 1'
#
loop_
_entity.id
_entity.type
_entity.pdbx_description
1 polymer ?
#
loop_
_entity_poly.entity_id
_entity_poly.type
_entity_poly.pdbx_seq_one_letter_code
_entity_poly.pdbx_strand_id
1 'polypeptide(L)'
;MFARGEKSQALHLFGDYLSQFPEGAYAADARFYQGEIYQVLREYAKSIECYLKASEHVNSRYSEEALDRAAYLAWSIGEWETSMETYIRLYEKTINAERQVKSLYGIVSSAGRIKNTSAVLKYADRALQTQLSPENRTEVSYWKAKAMISEDQSEVRQLLEELAKDTRSQYGAESNYLLSQYLYDRGEVSAAQDNIMSFIREGTPHIYWIARSFILLSDIYKSQGKEIEARQYLISLRSNYTEDDDIAEMISERLGE
;
A
#
# COMPACT_ATOMS: atom_id res chain seq x y z
N MET A 1 -30.65 -5.94 -12.88
CA MET A 1 -30.17 -4.60 -12.48
C MET A 1 -31.39 -3.78 -12.09
N PHE A 2 -31.58 -3.49 -10.80
CA PHE A 2 -32.79 -2.80 -10.30
C PHE A 2 -32.82 -1.33 -10.71
N ALA A 3 -34.00 -0.80 -11.07
CA ALA A 3 -34.23 0.64 -11.25
C ALA A 3 -34.01 1.40 -9.93
N ARG A 4 -33.72 2.71 -9.98
CA ARG A 4 -33.45 3.53 -8.76
C ARG A 4 -34.60 3.49 -7.74
N GLY A 5 -35.85 3.44 -8.22
CA GLY A 5 -37.04 3.29 -7.37
C GLY A 5 -37.11 1.92 -6.68
N GLU A 6 -36.80 0.85 -7.41
CA GLU A 6 -36.80 -0.53 -6.89
C GLU A 6 -35.74 -0.73 -5.81
N LYS A 7 -34.58 -0.09 -5.95
CA LYS A 7 -33.51 -0.10 -4.92
C LYS A 7 -33.95 0.53 -3.60
N SER A 8 -34.67 1.64 -3.68
CA SER A 8 -35.16 2.35 -2.48
C SER A 8 -36.22 1.53 -1.75
N GLN A 9 -37.12 0.89 -2.51
CA GLN A 9 -38.12 -0.02 -1.96
C GLN A 9 -37.47 -1.26 -1.33
N ALA A 10 -36.46 -1.85 -1.97
CA ALA A 10 -35.74 -2.99 -1.43
C ALA A 10 -35.02 -2.65 -0.11
N LEU A 11 -34.34 -1.49 -0.04
CA LEU A 11 -33.73 -1.02 1.22
C LEU A 11 -34.75 -0.87 2.34
N HIS A 12 -35.93 -0.32 2.05
CA HIS A 12 -37.02 -0.19 3.02
C HIS A 12 -37.47 -1.57 3.53
N LEU A 13 -37.74 -2.52 2.63
CA LEU A 13 -38.19 -3.87 3.00
C LEU A 13 -37.14 -4.61 3.85
N PHE A 14 -35.86 -4.51 3.50
CA PHE A 14 -34.79 -5.08 4.32
C PHE A 14 -34.67 -4.38 5.69
N GLY A 15 -34.83 -3.05 5.72
CA GLY A 15 -34.83 -2.27 6.96
C GLY A 15 -35.96 -2.66 7.91
N ASP A 16 -37.18 -2.83 7.39
CA ASP A 16 -38.34 -3.28 8.16
C ASP A 16 -38.11 -4.68 8.75
N TYR A 17 -37.61 -5.60 7.92
CA TYR A 17 -37.29 -6.96 8.36
C TYR A 17 -36.24 -6.96 9.48
N LEU A 18 -35.13 -6.22 9.29
CA LEU A 18 -34.05 -6.16 10.28
C LEU A 18 -34.44 -5.44 11.57
N SER A 19 -35.41 -4.52 11.50
CA SER A 19 -35.95 -3.85 12.69
C SER A 19 -36.81 -4.80 13.53
N GLN A 20 -37.56 -5.70 12.89
CA GLN A 20 -38.41 -6.69 13.56
C GLN A 20 -37.64 -7.94 13.98
N PHE A 21 -36.66 -8.36 13.17
CA PHE A 21 -35.90 -9.61 13.33
C PHE A 21 -34.39 -9.37 13.15
N PRO A 22 -33.74 -8.61 14.05
CA PRO A 22 -32.34 -8.24 13.91
C PRO A 22 -31.39 -9.46 13.86
N GLU A 23 -31.75 -10.54 14.55
CA GLU A 23 -31.03 -11.82 14.57
C GLU A 23 -31.83 -12.94 13.87
N GLY A 24 -32.76 -12.57 12.99
CA GLY A 24 -33.60 -13.50 12.24
C GLY A 24 -32.80 -14.35 11.25
N ALA A 25 -33.40 -15.45 10.80
CA ALA A 25 -32.75 -16.40 9.88
C ALA A 25 -32.27 -15.79 8.56
N TYR A 26 -32.87 -14.67 8.12
CA TYR A 26 -32.48 -13.94 6.91
C TYR A 26 -31.77 -12.61 7.20
N ALA A 27 -31.36 -12.36 8.45
CA ALA A 27 -30.73 -11.09 8.81
C ALA A 27 -29.41 -10.88 8.07
N ALA A 28 -28.61 -11.94 7.95
CA ALA A 28 -27.37 -11.90 7.18
C ALA A 28 -27.62 -11.63 5.69
N ASP A 29 -28.59 -12.33 5.08
CA ASP A 29 -29.00 -12.13 3.68
C ASP A 29 -29.47 -10.69 3.43
N ALA A 30 -30.37 -10.18 4.29
CA ALA A 30 -30.91 -8.82 4.18
C ALA A 30 -29.79 -7.77 4.27
N ARG A 31 -28.88 -7.90 5.25
CA ARG A 31 -27.71 -7.01 5.39
C ARG A 31 -26.78 -7.10 4.19
N PHE A 32 -26.51 -8.30 3.69
CA PHE A 32 -25.68 -8.50 2.51
C PHE A 32 -26.26 -7.78 1.29
N TYR A 33 -27.57 -7.95 1.02
CA TYR A 33 -28.23 -7.28 -0.10
C TYR A 33 -28.37 -5.76 0.10
N GLN A 34 -28.52 -5.27 1.33
CA GLN A 34 -28.39 -3.83 1.60
C GLN A 34 -27.00 -3.32 1.21
N GLY A 35 -25.95 -4.08 1.54
CA GLY A 35 -24.58 -3.81 1.13
C GLY A 35 -24.42 -3.67 -0.38
N GLU A 36 -24.95 -4.63 -1.14
CA GLU A 36 -24.95 -4.61 -2.62
C GLU A 36 -25.68 -3.38 -3.17
N ILE A 37 -26.85 -3.04 -2.61
CA ILE A 37 -27.62 -1.88 -3.06
C ILE A 37 -26.84 -0.58 -2.78
N TYR A 38 -26.30 -0.42 -1.57
CA TYR A 38 -25.51 0.76 -1.21
C TYR A 38 -24.24 0.88 -2.08
N GLN A 39 -23.59 -0.23 -2.43
CA GLN A 39 -22.46 -0.21 -3.35
C GLN A 39 -22.86 0.32 -4.73
N VAL A 40 -23.99 -0.13 -5.26
CA VAL A 40 -24.52 0.35 -6.55
C VAL A 40 -24.93 1.82 -6.49
N LEU A 41 -25.39 2.29 -5.34
CA LEU A 41 -25.68 3.71 -5.08
C LEU A 41 -24.42 4.54 -4.80
N ARG A 42 -23.24 3.90 -4.74
CA ARG A 42 -21.95 4.50 -4.38
C ARG A 42 -21.89 5.06 -2.96
N GLU A 43 -22.78 4.57 -2.09
CA GLU A 43 -22.76 4.86 -0.65
C GLU A 43 -21.82 3.87 0.06
N TYR A 44 -20.52 3.94 -0.27
CA TYR A 44 -19.56 2.89 0.08
C TYR A 44 -19.41 2.64 1.58
N ALA A 45 -19.43 3.69 2.41
CA ALA A 45 -19.35 3.54 3.87
C ALA A 45 -20.51 2.70 4.43
N LYS A 46 -21.75 2.96 3.97
CA LYS A 46 -22.93 2.17 4.38
C LYS A 46 -22.87 0.75 3.84
N SER A 47 -22.33 0.58 2.63
CA SER A 47 -22.14 -0.74 2.03
C SER A 47 -21.18 -1.59 2.86
N ILE A 48 -20.02 -1.05 3.24
CA ILE A 48 -19.04 -1.70 4.12
C ILE A 48 -19.69 -2.07 5.45
N GLU A 49 -20.40 -1.14 6.11
CA GLU A 49 -21.08 -1.41 7.38
C GLU A 49 -22.08 -2.57 7.27
N CYS A 50 -22.88 -2.60 6.19
CA CYS A 50 -23.84 -3.66 5.94
C CYS A 50 -23.16 -5.03 5.76
N TYR A 51 -22.07 -5.09 4.98
CA TYR A 51 -21.28 -6.32 4.82
C TYR A 51 -20.64 -6.78 6.13
N LEU A 52 -20.07 -5.87 6.91
CA LEU A 52 -19.48 -6.21 8.21
C LEU A 52 -20.54 -6.80 9.15
N LYS A 53 -21.74 -6.18 9.25
CA LYS A 53 -22.86 -6.72 10.03
C LYS A 53 -23.43 -8.03 9.48
N ALA A 54 -23.36 -8.25 8.17
CA ALA A 54 -23.73 -9.53 7.56
C ALA A 54 -22.72 -10.63 7.94
N SER A 55 -21.44 -10.27 8.12
CA SER A 55 -20.38 -11.21 8.46
C SER A 55 -20.43 -11.75 9.89
N GLU A 56 -21.05 -11.02 10.82
CA GLU A 56 -21.15 -11.39 12.25
C GLU A 56 -21.97 -12.66 12.48
N HIS A 57 -22.86 -13.00 11.54
CA HIS A 57 -23.64 -14.23 11.57
C HIS A 57 -22.76 -15.44 11.20
N VAL A 58 -22.16 -16.06 12.21
CA VAL A 58 -21.10 -17.08 12.07
C VAL A 58 -21.47 -18.23 11.13
N ASN A 59 -22.73 -18.70 11.18
CA ASN A 59 -23.25 -19.81 10.38
C ASN A 59 -23.85 -19.39 9.03
N SER A 60 -23.78 -18.10 8.68
CA SER A 60 -24.28 -17.62 7.40
C SER A 60 -23.34 -18.00 6.27
N ARG A 61 -23.90 -18.50 5.17
CA ARG A 61 -23.18 -18.72 3.90
C ARG A 61 -22.51 -17.46 3.36
N TYR A 62 -22.97 -16.28 3.80
CA TYR A 62 -22.43 -14.99 3.38
C TYR A 62 -21.27 -14.50 4.23
N SER A 63 -20.93 -15.16 5.35
CA SER A 63 -20.02 -14.52 6.31
C SER A 63 -18.63 -14.23 5.72
N GLU A 64 -18.04 -15.19 4.99
CA GLU A 64 -16.77 -14.96 4.30
C GLU A 64 -16.90 -14.03 3.08
N GLU A 65 -17.97 -14.18 2.29
CA GLU A 65 -18.20 -13.32 1.11
C GLU A 65 -18.39 -11.86 1.53
N ALA A 66 -19.11 -11.60 2.63
CA ALA A 66 -19.32 -10.27 3.15
C ALA A 66 -18.00 -9.65 3.65
N LEU A 67 -17.14 -10.41 4.33
CA LEU A 67 -15.80 -9.94 4.69
C LEU A 67 -14.96 -9.62 3.45
N ASP A 68 -15.00 -10.47 2.42
CA ASP A 68 -14.27 -10.25 1.18
C ASP A 68 -14.74 -8.98 0.46
N ARG A 69 -16.05 -8.75 0.38
CA ARG A 69 -16.66 -7.55 -0.20
C ARG A 69 -16.30 -6.29 0.59
N ALA A 70 -16.44 -6.34 1.92
CA ALA A 70 -16.10 -5.23 2.80
C ALA A 70 -14.63 -4.84 2.70
N ALA A 71 -13.72 -5.82 2.77
CA ALA A 71 -12.28 -5.59 2.72
C ALA A 71 -11.85 -5.02 1.37
N TYR A 72 -12.33 -5.61 0.27
CA TYR A 72 -12.04 -5.10 -1.07
C TYR A 72 -12.59 -3.69 -1.30
N LEU A 73 -13.83 -3.43 -0.86
CA LEU A 73 -14.44 -2.12 -1.02
C LEU A 73 -13.70 -1.06 -0.21
N ALA A 74 -13.38 -1.35 1.06
CA ALA A 74 -12.57 -0.48 1.91
C ALA A 74 -11.21 -0.18 1.28
N TRP A 75 -10.51 -1.20 0.75
CA TRP A 75 -9.26 -1.02 0.01
C TRP A 75 -9.45 -0.10 -1.20
N SER A 76 -10.51 -0.30 -1.99
CA SER A 76 -10.72 0.46 -3.22
C SER A 76 -10.98 1.97 -3.01
N ILE A 77 -11.47 2.35 -1.82
CA ILE A 77 -11.77 3.75 -1.48
C ILE A 77 -10.73 4.39 -0.56
N GLY A 78 -9.65 3.67 -0.23
CA GLY A 78 -8.57 4.18 0.61
C GLY A 78 -8.80 4.05 2.12
N GLU A 79 -9.82 3.32 2.56
CA GLU A 79 -10.07 2.98 3.96
C GLU A 79 -9.15 1.81 4.38
N TRP A 80 -7.84 2.07 4.37
CA TRP A 80 -6.80 1.06 4.52
C TRP A 80 -6.83 0.37 5.89
N GLU A 81 -7.15 1.08 6.97
CA GLU A 81 -7.28 0.48 8.32
C GLU A 81 -8.40 -0.57 8.34
N THR A 82 -9.61 -0.16 7.92
CA THR A 82 -10.78 -1.05 7.81
C THR A 82 -10.50 -2.23 6.89
N SER A 83 -9.83 -1.99 5.75
CA SER A 83 -9.40 -3.04 4.81
C SER A 83 -8.48 -4.05 5.48
N MET A 84 -7.43 -3.58 6.17
CA MET A 84 -6.46 -4.43 6.85
C MET A 84 -7.16 -5.32 7.89
N GLU A 85 -7.93 -4.73 8.80
CA GLU A 85 -8.63 -5.44 9.86
C GLU A 85 -9.62 -6.47 9.30
N THR A 86 -10.34 -6.11 8.24
CA THR A 86 -11.33 -7.00 7.64
C THR A 86 -10.66 -8.17 6.91
N TYR A 87 -9.54 -7.95 6.20
CA TYR A 87 -8.78 -9.04 5.62
C TYR A 87 -8.13 -9.95 6.67
N ILE A 88 -7.70 -9.43 7.83
CA ILE A 88 -7.25 -10.26 8.96
C ILE A 88 -8.37 -11.21 9.41
N ARG A 89 -9.58 -10.67 9.62
CA ARG A 89 -10.75 -11.48 9.99
C ARG A 89 -11.09 -12.53 8.94
N LEU A 90 -11.02 -12.17 7.66
CA LEU A 90 -11.26 -13.12 6.56
C LEU A 90 -10.20 -14.23 6.57
N TYR A 91 -8.92 -13.87 6.69
CA TYR A 91 -7.79 -14.81 6.72
C TYR A 91 -7.90 -15.82 7.86
N GLU A 92 -8.30 -15.36 9.06
CA GLU A 92 -8.48 -16.22 10.24
C GLU A 92 -9.69 -17.15 10.12
N LYS A 93 -10.71 -16.74 9.36
CA LYS A 93 -11.95 -17.51 9.17
C LYS A 93 -11.88 -18.51 8.03
N THR A 94 -11.29 -18.13 6.89
CA THR A 94 -11.34 -18.91 5.65
C THR A 94 -10.36 -20.08 5.64
N ILE A 95 -10.85 -21.24 5.20
CA ILE A 95 -10.00 -22.39 4.81
C ILE A 95 -9.76 -22.46 3.30
N ASN A 96 -10.40 -21.59 2.52
CA ASN A 96 -10.20 -21.53 1.08
C ASN A 96 -8.85 -20.86 0.78
N ALA A 97 -7.97 -21.60 0.08
CA ALA A 97 -6.61 -21.17 -0.21
C ALA A 97 -6.56 -19.86 -1.03
N GLU A 98 -7.41 -19.70 -2.04
CA GLU A 98 -7.44 -18.48 -2.87
C GLU A 98 -7.81 -17.24 -2.03
N ARG A 99 -8.81 -17.37 -1.15
CA ARG A 99 -9.18 -16.31 -0.20
C ARG A 99 -8.07 -16.03 0.80
N GLN A 100 -7.32 -17.03 1.25
CA GLN A 100 -6.16 -16.83 2.12
C GLN A 100 -5.06 -16.04 1.41
N VAL A 101 -4.74 -16.37 0.15
CA VAL A 101 -3.76 -15.61 -0.66
C VAL A 101 -4.21 -14.16 -0.82
N LYS A 102 -5.46 -13.94 -1.25
CA LYS A 102 -6.02 -12.60 -1.41
C LYS A 102 -5.98 -11.80 -0.11
N SER A 103 -6.34 -12.42 1.00
CA SER A 103 -6.35 -11.77 2.32
C SER A 103 -4.94 -11.38 2.75
N LEU A 104 -3.96 -12.27 2.63
CA LEU A 104 -2.57 -11.97 2.98
C LEU A 104 -2.02 -10.79 2.17
N TYR A 105 -2.29 -10.75 0.86
CA TYR A 105 -1.94 -9.59 0.03
C TYR A 105 -2.64 -8.32 0.53
N GLY A 106 -3.96 -8.38 0.74
CA GLY A 106 -4.77 -7.25 1.19
C GLY A 106 -4.31 -6.69 2.54
N ILE A 107 -3.94 -7.55 3.49
CA ILE A 107 -3.39 -7.17 4.80
C ILE A 107 -2.10 -6.37 4.61
N VAL A 108 -1.11 -6.94 3.91
CA VAL A 108 0.21 -6.30 3.77
C VAL A 108 0.13 -5.02 2.95
N SER A 109 -0.63 -5.04 1.86
CA SER A 109 -0.86 -3.87 0.99
C SER A 109 -1.51 -2.72 1.77
N SER A 110 -2.52 -3.01 2.59
CA SER A 110 -3.19 -2.01 3.42
C SER A 110 -2.28 -1.52 4.55
N ALA A 111 -1.67 -2.44 5.30
CA ALA A 111 -0.76 -2.15 6.40
C ALA A 111 0.42 -1.27 5.97
N GLY A 112 0.98 -1.52 4.78
CA GLY A 112 2.04 -0.70 4.21
C GLY A 112 1.62 0.76 3.99
N ARG A 113 0.41 0.99 3.46
CA ARG A 113 -0.12 2.35 3.19
C ARG A 113 -0.37 3.16 4.46
N ILE A 114 -0.75 2.52 5.56
CA ILE A 114 -0.91 3.16 6.88
C ILE A 114 0.37 3.10 7.73
N LYS A 115 1.48 2.61 7.17
CA LYS A 115 2.77 2.45 7.85
C LYS A 115 2.69 1.59 9.13
N ASN A 116 1.80 0.60 9.15
CA ASN A 116 1.71 -0.38 10.23
C ASN A 116 2.79 -1.46 10.05
N THR A 117 4.02 -1.12 10.43
CA THR A 117 5.22 -1.98 10.35
C THR A 117 5.00 -3.33 11.02
N SER A 118 4.33 -3.37 12.19
CA SER A 118 4.07 -4.60 12.92
C SER A 118 3.23 -5.59 12.10
N ALA A 119 2.14 -5.13 11.50
CA ALA A 119 1.30 -5.96 10.65
C ALA A 119 2.05 -6.42 9.37
N VAL A 120 2.81 -5.54 8.73
CA VAL A 120 3.62 -5.91 7.56
C VAL A 120 4.59 -7.04 7.91
N LEU A 121 5.39 -6.89 8.96
CA LEU A 121 6.36 -7.91 9.37
C LEU A 121 5.70 -9.22 9.80
N LYS A 122 4.51 -9.16 10.40
CA LYS A 122 3.74 -10.35 10.80
C LYS A 122 3.23 -11.18 9.62
N TYR A 123 2.82 -10.55 8.51
CA TYR A 123 2.09 -11.23 7.43
C TYR A 123 2.86 -11.32 6.10
N ALA A 124 3.87 -10.48 5.84
CA ALA A 124 4.55 -10.42 4.55
C ALA A 124 5.26 -11.71 4.15
N ASP A 125 6.00 -12.36 5.06
CA ASP A 125 6.68 -13.62 4.73
C ASP A 125 5.70 -14.71 4.32
N ARG A 126 4.56 -14.78 5.01
CA ARG A 126 3.51 -15.73 4.66
C ARG A 126 2.89 -15.39 3.32
N ALA A 127 2.65 -14.12 3.02
CA ALA A 127 2.17 -13.68 1.72
C ALA A 127 3.15 -14.08 0.59
N LEU A 128 4.46 -13.88 0.80
CA LEU A 128 5.50 -14.22 -0.17
C LEU A 128 5.66 -15.73 -0.40
N GLN A 129 5.27 -16.57 0.55
CA GLN A 129 5.22 -18.02 0.38
C GLN A 129 4.03 -18.50 -0.45
N THR A 130 3.06 -17.63 -0.76
CA THR A 130 1.90 -17.96 -1.59
C THR A 130 2.13 -17.67 -3.08
N GLN A 131 1.17 -18.10 -3.91
CA GLN A 131 1.15 -17.85 -5.35
C GLN A 131 0.61 -16.45 -5.68
N LEU A 132 1.38 -15.41 -5.32
CA LEU A 132 1.12 -14.03 -5.76
C LEU A 132 1.49 -13.82 -7.23
N SER A 133 0.77 -12.91 -7.91
CA SER A 133 1.24 -12.39 -9.20
C SER A 133 2.59 -11.68 -9.02
N PRO A 134 3.40 -11.55 -10.09
CA PRO A 134 4.68 -10.82 -10.03
C PRO A 134 4.54 -9.40 -9.46
N GLU A 135 3.47 -8.69 -9.83
CA GLU A 135 3.19 -7.32 -9.39
C GLU A 135 2.88 -7.28 -7.89
N ASN A 136 1.97 -8.16 -7.43
CA ASN A 136 1.61 -8.24 -6.02
C ASN A 136 2.79 -8.70 -5.15
N ARG A 137 3.62 -9.62 -5.66
CA ARG A 137 4.86 -10.04 -4.99
C ARG A 137 5.82 -8.86 -4.84
N THR A 138 5.98 -8.06 -5.88
CA THR A 138 6.82 -6.86 -5.86
C THR A 138 6.32 -5.86 -4.81
N GLU A 139 5.02 -5.60 -4.76
CA GLU A 139 4.42 -4.73 -3.74
C GLU A 139 4.62 -5.24 -2.32
N VAL A 140 4.37 -6.52 -2.07
CA VAL A 140 4.54 -7.14 -0.74
C VAL A 140 6.00 -7.09 -0.30
N SER A 141 6.94 -7.42 -1.20
CA SER A 141 8.38 -7.32 -0.94
C SER A 141 8.79 -5.88 -0.63
N TYR A 142 8.26 -4.90 -1.36
CA TYR A 142 8.51 -3.48 -1.12
C TYR A 142 8.04 -3.03 0.27
N TRP A 143 6.81 -3.38 0.67
CA TRP A 143 6.32 -3.04 2.00
C TRP A 143 7.13 -3.71 3.09
N LYS A 144 7.51 -4.99 2.90
CA LYS A 144 8.42 -5.71 3.80
C LYS A 144 9.76 -4.96 3.94
N ALA A 145 10.36 -4.54 2.83
CA ALA A 145 11.63 -3.80 2.86
C ALA A 145 11.51 -2.52 3.69
N LYS A 146 10.49 -1.70 3.45
CA LYS A 146 10.27 -0.45 4.21
C LYS A 146 10.06 -0.69 5.71
N ALA A 147 9.30 -1.73 6.06
CA ALA A 147 9.10 -2.14 7.44
C ALA A 147 10.42 -2.62 8.10
N MET A 148 11.28 -3.28 7.35
CA MET A 148 12.60 -3.73 7.83
C MET A 148 13.60 -2.60 8.00
N ILE A 149 13.58 -1.58 7.13
CA ILE A 149 14.40 -0.36 7.30
C ILE A 149 14.06 0.29 8.65
N SER A 150 12.77 0.43 8.99
CA SER A 150 12.38 1.06 10.26
C SER A 150 12.81 0.28 11.52
N GLU A 151 13.06 -1.03 11.39
CA GLU A 151 13.47 -1.92 12.49
C GLU A 151 14.97 -2.31 12.41
N ASP A 152 15.75 -1.63 11.56
CA ASP A 152 17.19 -1.86 11.33
C ASP A 152 17.59 -3.32 11.06
N GLN A 153 16.76 -4.07 10.32
CA GLN A 153 16.98 -5.51 10.06
C GLN A 153 18.04 -5.76 8.97
N SER A 154 18.93 -6.73 9.18
CA SER A 154 20.09 -6.98 8.31
C SER A 154 19.75 -7.47 6.89
N GLU A 155 18.61 -8.14 6.71
CA GLU A 155 18.17 -8.70 5.43
C GLU A 155 17.65 -7.64 4.43
N VAL A 156 17.52 -6.39 4.85
CA VAL A 156 16.88 -5.33 4.05
C VAL A 156 17.63 -5.03 2.75
N ARG A 157 18.96 -5.09 2.77
CA ARG A 157 19.81 -4.83 1.60
C ARG A 157 19.48 -5.76 0.44
N GLN A 158 19.44 -7.06 0.69
CA GLN A 158 19.15 -8.07 -0.34
C GLN A 158 17.77 -7.85 -0.96
N LEU A 159 16.78 -7.48 -0.13
CA LEU A 159 15.43 -7.25 -0.60
C LEU A 159 15.33 -6.00 -1.48
N LEU A 160 16.01 -4.92 -1.10
CA LEU A 160 16.10 -3.70 -1.90
C LEU A 160 16.87 -3.93 -3.22
N GLU A 161 17.98 -4.68 -3.18
CA GLU A 161 18.75 -5.05 -4.38
C GLU A 161 17.90 -5.82 -5.40
N GLU A 162 17.02 -6.73 -4.94
CA GLU A 162 16.12 -7.45 -5.84
C GLU A 162 15.06 -6.53 -6.45
N LEU A 163 14.43 -5.68 -5.63
CA LEU A 163 13.40 -4.74 -6.08
C LEU A 163 13.95 -3.68 -7.04
N ALA A 164 15.17 -3.21 -6.79
CA ALA A 164 15.85 -2.18 -7.58
C ALA A 164 16.18 -2.62 -9.02
N LYS A 165 16.01 -3.91 -9.38
CA LYS A 165 16.24 -4.42 -10.74
C LYS A 165 15.18 -3.98 -11.75
N ASP A 166 13.94 -3.70 -11.32
CA ASP A 166 12.86 -3.23 -12.20
C ASP A 166 12.38 -1.82 -11.83
N THR A 167 13.18 -0.84 -12.20
CA THR A 167 12.93 0.59 -11.98
C THR A 167 11.80 1.15 -12.84
N ARG A 168 11.18 0.37 -13.74
CA ARG A 168 9.97 0.79 -14.48
C ARG A 168 8.74 0.77 -13.57
N SER A 169 8.77 -0.02 -12.50
CA SER A 169 7.74 -0.03 -11.46
C SER A 169 8.01 1.07 -10.42
N GLN A 170 6.95 1.65 -9.85
CA GLN A 170 7.10 2.67 -8.81
C GLN A 170 7.88 2.12 -7.59
N TYR A 171 7.63 0.85 -7.26
CA TYR A 171 8.27 0.17 -6.13
C TYR A 171 9.75 -0.08 -6.39
N GLY A 172 10.13 -0.46 -7.61
CA GLY A 172 11.53 -0.68 -7.95
C GLY A 172 12.32 0.64 -8.03
N ALA A 173 11.72 1.70 -8.57
CA ALA A 173 12.33 3.03 -8.59
C ALA A 173 12.60 3.57 -7.18
N GLU A 174 11.59 3.50 -6.30
CA GLU A 174 11.77 3.87 -4.89
C GLU A 174 12.78 2.97 -4.20
N SER A 175 12.74 1.65 -4.42
CA SER A 175 13.67 0.71 -3.78
C SER A 175 15.12 0.94 -4.17
N ASN A 176 15.38 1.38 -5.41
CA ASN A 176 16.72 1.77 -5.84
C ASN A 176 17.22 3.00 -5.07
N TYR A 177 16.40 4.04 -4.98
CA TYR A 177 16.70 5.21 -4.13
C TYR A 177 16.92 4.80 -2.66
N LEU A 178 16.03 3.98 -2.10
CA LEU A 178 16.12 3.50 -0.71
C LEU A 178 17.38 2.65 -0.49
N LEU A 179 17.82 1.86 -1.47
CA LEU A 179 19.07 1.11 -1.39
C LEU A 179 20.27 2.05 -1.26
N SER A 180 20.32 3.09 -2.11
CA SER A 180 21.38 4.09 -2.06
C SER A 180 21.37 4.85 -0.72
N GLN A 181 20.19 5.25 -0.23
CA GLN A 181 20.06 5.90 1.07
C GLN A 181 20.52 4.98 2.20
N TYR A 182 20.08 3.71 2.19
CA TYR A 182 20.47 2.70 3.18
C TYR A 182 21.99 2.49 3.23
N LEU A 183 22.64 2.38 2.06
CA LEU A 183 24.10 2.27 1.96
C LEU A 183 24.80 3.51 2.52
N TYR A 184 24.28 4.70 2.20
CA TYR A 184 24.83 5.97 2.67
C TYR A 184 24.72 6.10 4.20
N ASP A 185 23.57 5.78 4.77
CA ASP A 185 23.31 5.83 6.22
C ASP A 185 24.20 4.85 7.01
N ARG A 186 24.64 3.75 6.37
CA ARG A 186 25.60 2.79 6.93
C ARG A 186 27.07 3.16 6.69
N GLY A 187 27.34 4.30 6.05
CA GLY A 187 28.69 4.76 5.74
C GLY A 187 29.33 4.06 4.54
N GLU A 188 28.59 3.25 3.79
CA GLU A 188 29.03 2.65 2.52
C GLU A 188 28.96 3.68 1.37
N VAL A 189 29.59 4.85 1.55
CA VAL A 189 29.44 6.04 0.71
C VAL A 189 29.75 5.76 -0.77
N SER A 190 30.81 4.99 -1.06
CA SER A 190 31.16 4.64 -2.44
C SER A 190 30.07 3.79 -3.11
N ALA A 191 29.54 2.79 -2.40
CA ALA A 191 28.51 1.92 -2.93
C ALA A 191 27.19 2.68 -3.15
N ALA A 192 26.84 3.57 -2.22
CA ALA A 192 25.70 4.47 -2.37
C ALA A 192 25.83 5.36 -3.61
N GLN A 193 27.01 5.96 -3.80
CA GLN A 193 27.29 6.82 -4.95
C GLN A 193 27.20 6.05 -6.28
N ASP A 194 27.80 4.86 -6.35
CA ASP A 194 27.79 4.04 -7.57
C ASP A 194 26.37 3.61 -7.94
N ASN A 195 25.58 3.17 -6.94
CA ASN A 195 24.19 2.75 -7.16
C ASN A 195 23.31 3.91 -7.64
N ILE A 196 23.33 5.06 -6.95
CA ILE A 196 22.48 6.20 -7.26
C ILE A 196 22.84 6.83 -8.62
N MET A 197 24.12 6.85 -8.97
CA MET A 197 24.60 7.33 -10.27
C MET A 197 24.20 6.39 -11.41
N SER A 198 24.20 5.08 -11.19
CA SER A 198 23.69 4.11 -12.17
C SER A 198 22.20 4.36 -12.42
N PHE A 199 21.41 4.53 -11.35
CA PHE A 199 19.98 4.77 -11.44
C PHE A 199 19.63 6.06 -12.18
N ILE A 200 20.32 7.16 -11.88
CA ILE A 200 20.16 8.43 -12.61
C ILE A 200 20.48 8.25 -14.11
N ARG A 201 21.54 7.50 -14.44
CA ARG A 201 21.97 7.29 -15.82
C ARG A 201 21.02 6.39 -16.62
N GLU A 202 20.54 5.32 -16.01
CA GLU A 202 19.58 4.40 -16.61
C GLU A 202 18.19 5.05 -16.77
N GLY A 203 17.82 5.90 -15.81
CA GLY A 203 16.55 6.61 -15.81
C GLY A 203 15.36 5.74 -15.39
N THR A 204 14.24 6.40 -15.12
CA THR A 204 12.95 5.76 -14.84
C THR A 204 11.81 6.69 -15.26
N PRO A 205 10.62 6.17 -15.63
CA PRO A 205 9.42 7.00 -15.75
C PRO A 205 9.00 7.68 -14.44
N HIS A 206 9.50 7.23 -13.28
CA HIS A 206 9.18 7.79 -11.96
C HIS A 206 10.11 8.95 -11.61
N ILE A 207 9.91 10.10 -12.25
CA ILE A 207 10.80 11.28 -12.19
C ILE A 207 11.03 11.82 -10.77
N TYR A 208 10.06 11.65 -9.86
CA TYR A 208 10.22 11.99 -8.45
C TYR A 208 11.42 11.29 -7.82
N TRP A 209 11.61 9.99 -8.09
CA TRP A 209 12.72 9.23 -7.54
C TRP A 209 14.06 9.62 -8.17
N ILE A 210 14.07 10.09 -9.42
CA ILE A 210 15.26 10.71 -10.02
C ILE A 210 15.61 12.02 -9.32
N ALA A 211 14.61 12.87 -9.02
CA ALA A 211 14.83 14.11 -8.28
C ALA A 211 15.40 13.84 -6.87
N ARG A 212 14.79 12.91 -6.13
CA ARG A 212 15.32 12.42 -4.83
C ARG A 212 16.74 11.87 -4.93
N SER A 213 17.07 11.23 -6.05
CA SER A 213 18.42 10.71 -6.30
C SER A 213 19.46 11.81 -6.47
N PHE A 214 19.13 12.90 -7.16
CA PHE A 214 20.01 14.07 -7.25
C PHE A 214 20.22 14.75 -5.90
N ILE A 215 19.19 14.79 -5.05
CA ILE A 215 19.30 15.30 -3.68
C ILE A 215 20.26 14.45 -2.85
N LEU A 216 20.07 13.12 -2.83
CA LEU A 216 20.98 12.22 -2.12
C LEU A 216 22.40 12.27 -2.68
N LEU A 217 22.55 12.38 -4.00
CA LEU A 217 23.86 12.55 -4.61
C LEU A 217 24.54 13.84 -4.11
N SER A 218 23.81 14.94 -3.97
CA SER A 218 24.32 16.17 -3.37
C SER A 218 24.83 15.94 -1.95
N ASP A 219 24.06 15.25 -1.11
CA ASP A 219 24.44 14.90 0.27
C ASP A 219 25.71 14.03 0.31
N ILE A 220 25.82 13.08 -0.61
CA ILE A 220 27.02 12.25 -0.79
C ILE A 220 28.24 13.13 -1.14
N TYR A 221 28.14 14.00 -2.15
CA TYR A 221 29.25 14.89 -2.55
C TYR A 221 29.66 15.82 -1.41
N LYS A 222 28.69 16.38 -0.67
CA LYS A 222 28.94 17.21 0.51
C LYS A 222 29.70 16.45 1.58
N SER A 223 29.33 15.21 1.89
CA SER A 223 30.04 14.39 2.87
C SER A 223 31.49 14.06 2.47
N GLN A 224 31.81 14.16 1.17
CA GLN A 224 33.16 14.02 0.63
C GLN A 224 33.95 15.34 0.58
N GLY A 225 33.38 16.46 1.06
CA GLY A 225 33.98 17.80 1.01
C GLY A 225 33.89 18.47 -0.38
N LYS A 226 33.06 17.95 -1.28
CA LYS A 226 32.89 18.44 -2.66
C LYS A 226 31.68 19.37 -2.77
N GLU A 227 31.77 20.51 -2.06
CA GLU A 227 30.62 21.41 -1.88
C GLU A 227 30.16 22.08 -3.19
N ILE A 228 31.10 22.37 -4.09
CA ILE A 228 30.79 23.01 -5.38
C ILE A 228 29.96 22.06 -6.24
N GLU A 229 30.38 20.80 -6.34
CA GLU A 229 29.68 19.75 -7.06
C GLU A 229 28.31 19.46 -6.44
N ALA A 230 28.23 19.34 -5.12
CA ALA A 230 26.98 19.15 -4.40
C ALA A 230 25.96 20.25 -4.74
N ARG A 231 26.40 21.52 -4.72
CA ARG A 231 25.56 22.68 -5.06
C ARG A 231 25.13 22.69 -6.52
N GLN A 232 26.00 22.29 -7.45
CA GLN A 232 25.70 22.24 -8.88
C GLN A 232 24.57 21.24 -9.20
N TYR A 233 24.56 20.08 -8.55
CA TYR A 233 23.45 19.12 -8.72
C TYR A 233 22.10 19.71 -8.30
N LEU A 234 22.05 20.42 -7.17
CA LEU A 234 20.82 21.04 -6.67
C LEU A 234 20.34 22.18 -7.59
N ILE A 235 21.25 23.03 -8.09
CA ILE A 235 20.91 24.10 -9.03
C ILE A 235 20.38 23.53 -10.34
N SER A 236 21.02 22.45 -10.84
CA SER A 236 20.56 21.76 -12.03
C SER A 236 19.17 21.17 -11.82
N LEU A 237 18.95 20.48 -10.70
CA LEU A 237 17.65 19.89 -10.36
C LEU A 237 16.56 20.97 -10.29
N ARG A 238 16.79 22.05 -9.56
CA ARG A 238 15.86 23.19 -9.43
C ARG A 238 15.46 23.80 -10.78
N SER A 239 16.36 23.78 -11.75
CA SER A 239 16.10 24.36 -13.07
C SER A 239 15.31 23.43 -13.99
N ASN A 240 15.31 22.12 -13.72
CA ASN A 240 14.76 21.09 -14.61
C ASN A 240 13.55 20.34 -14.01
N TYR A 241 13.31 20.45 -12.71
CA TYR A 241 12.21 19.79 -12.01
C TYR A 241 11.25 20.84 -11.44
N THR A 242 10.00 20.83 -11.92
CA THR A 242 9.00 21.87 -11.64
C THR A 242 7.67 21.30 -11.14
N GLU A 243 7.68 20.07 -10.62
CA GLU A 243 6.49 19.45 -10.04
C GLU A 243 6.13 20.11 -8.69
N ASP A 244 4.85 20.06 -8.34
CA ASP A 244 4.31 20.61 -7.08
C ASP A 244 4.39 19.54 -5.97
N ASP A 245 5.60 19.34 -5.44
CA ASP A 245 5.92 18.37 -4.38
C ASP A 245 7.03 18.89 -3.43
N ASP A 246 7.57 18.00 -2.58
CA ASP A 246 8.54 18.33 -1.53
C ASP A 246 9.99 18.56 -2.04
N ILE A 247 10.27 18.36 -3.33
CA ILE A 247 11.63 18.48 -3.89
C ILE A 247 12.15 19.91 -3.80
N ALA A 248 11.31 20.92 -4.06
CA ALA A 248 11.73 22.33 -4.01
C ALA A 248 12.20 22.74 -2.60
N GLU A 249 11.46 22.30 -1.58
CA GLU A 249 11.80 22.52 -0.16
C GLU A 249 13.13 21.84 0.19
N MET A 250 13.30 20.57 -0.17
CA MET A 250 14.55 19.83 0.07
C MET A 250 15.79 20.48 -0.58
N ILE A 251 15.62 21.12 -1.73
CA ILE A 251 16.67 21.89 -2.40
C ILE A 251 17.00 23.15 -1.61
N SER A 252 15.99 23.96 -1.27
CA SER A 252 16.18 25.21 -0.53
C SER A 252 16.87 24.99 0.81
N GLU A 253 16.46 23.97 1.58
CA GLU A 253 17.10 23.59 2.84
C GLU A 253 18.61 23.34 2.70
N ARG A 254 19.03 22.63 1.64
CA ARG A 254 20.43 22.29 1.39
C ARG A 254 21.24 23.45 0.83
N LEU A 255 20.59 24.37 0.13
CA LEU A 255 21.21 25.60 -0.37
C LEU A 255 21.27 26.71 0.69
N GLY A 256 20.52 26.56 1.80
CA GLY A 256 20.43 27.56 2.86
C GLY A 256 19.60 28.79 2.47
N GLU A 257 18.53 28.58 1.70
CA GLU A 257 17.61 29.60 1.18
C GLU A 257 16.25 29.59 1.90
#